data_AF-A0A7X6AQ37-F1
#
_entry.id   AF-A0A7X6AQ37-F1
#
_cell.length_a   1.000
_cell.length_b   1.000
_cell.length_c   1.000
_cell.angle_alpha   90.00
_cell.angle_beta   90.00
_cell.angle_gamma   90.00
#
_symmetry.space_group_name_H-M   'P 1'
#
loop_
_entity.id
_entity.type
_entity.pdbx_description
1 polymer ?
#
loop_
_entity_poly.entity_id
_entity_poly.type
_entity_poly.pdbx_seq_one_letter_code
_entity_poly.pdbx_strand_id
1 'polypeptide(L)' 'DVAERFAGVVIGSGDGIFAPAARELSAAGLPVVVAFGVGSLARELGAVASLVLRILDPPGTRHLAA' A
#
# COMPACT_ATOMS: atom_id res chain seq x y z
N ASP A 1 -7.50 19.78 4.55
CA ASP A 1 -6.87 18.51 4.98
C ASP A 1 -6.84 17.50 3.81
N VAL A 2 -5.89 16.56 3.76
CA VAL A 2 -5.94 15.43 2.79
C VAL A 2 -7.17 14.56 3.09
N ALA A 3 -7.53 14.38 4.36
CA ALA A 3 -8.71 13.64 4.80
C ALA A 3 -10.04 14.26 4.34
N GLU A 4 -10.06 15.57 4.10
CA GLU A 4 -11.24 16.26 3.58
C GLU A 4 -11.38 16.17 2.05
N ARG A 5 -10.31 15.82 1.34
CA ARG A 5 -10.26 15.85 -0.13
C ARG A 5 -10.42 14.49 -0.78
N PHE A 6 -10.07 13.43 -0.07
CA PHE A 6 -10.08 12.06 -0.59
C PHE A 6 -10.92 11.17 0.30
N ALA A 7 -11.54 10.14 -0.29
CA ALA A 7 -12.27 9.11 0.46
C ALA A 7 -11.37 7.96 0.93
N GLY A 8 -10.11 7.91 0.48
CA GLY A 8 -9.15 6.87 0.79
C GLY A 8 -7.86 7.02 -0.02
N VAL A 9 -6.85 6.24 0.35
CA VAL A 9 -5.52 6.25 -0.28
C VAL A 9 -5.11 4.84 -0.67
N VAL A 10 -4.50 4.71 -1.85
CA VAL A 10 -3.86 3.46 -2.29
C VAL A 10 -2.35 3.65 -2.32
N ILE A 11 -1.62 2.81 -1.60
CA ILE A 11 -0.16 2.73 -1.61
C ILE A 11 0.25 1.53 -2.47
N GLY A 12 0.81 1.82 -3.64
CA GLY A 12 1.33 0.82 -4.57
C GLY A 12 2.75 0.37 -4.24
N SER A 13 2.99 -0.12 -3.02
CA SER A 13 4.30 -0.60 -2.57
C SER A 13 4.18 -1.58 -1.40
N GLY A 14 5.15 -2.50 -1.30
CA GLY A 14 5.33 -3.35 -0.12
C GLY A 14 6.35 -2.82 0.90
N ASP A 15 7.01 -1.68 0.62
CA ASP A 15 8.14 -1.17 1.41
C ASP A 15 7.70 -0.45 2.69
N GLY A 16 8.38 -0.74 3.81
CA GLY A 16 8.13 -0.19 5.14
C GLY A 16 8.35 1.32 5.26
N ILE A 17 9.08 1.95 4.33
CA ILE A 17 9.22 3.41 4.23
C ILE A 17 7.87 4.15 4.27
N PHE A 18 6.80 3.54 3.75
CA PHE A 18 5.48 4.16 3.71
C PHE A 18 4.68 4.04 5.02
N ALA A 19 5.15 3.24 5.99
CA ALA A 19 4.40 2.97 7.22
C ALA A 19 4.10 4.24 8.05
N PRO A 20 5.00 5.23 8.20
CA PRO A 20 4.67 6.48 8.90
C PRO A 20 3.51 7.24 8.24
N ALA A 21 3.58 7.46 6.92
CA ALA A 21 2.54 8.16 6.18
C ALA A 21 1.19 7.41 6.22
N ALA A 22 1.23 6.08 6.10
CA ALA A 22 0.03 5.25 6.22
C ALA A 22 -0.64 5.35 7.60
N ARG A 23 0.15 5.46 8.68
CA ARG A 23 -0.37 5.71 10.03
C ARG A 23 -0.99 7.09 10.19
N GLU A 24 -0.35 8.13 9.66
CA GLU A 24 -0.91 9.48 9.70
C GLU A 24 -2.25 9.55 8.99
N LEU A 25 -2.35 8.97 7.79
CA LEU A 25 -3.61 8.91 7.03
C LEU A 25 -4.69 8.09 7.75
N SER A 26 -4.33 6.91 8.26
CA SER A 26 -5.26 6.07 9.00
C SER A 26 -5.76 6.74 10.30
N ALA A 27 -4.87 7.43 11.03
CA ALA A 27 -5.23 8.18 12.23
C ALA A 27 -6.14 9.38 11.91
N ALA A 28 -6.03 9.96 10.71
CA ALA A 28 -6.94 10.97 10.20
C ALA A 28 -8.29 10.40 9.70
N GLY A 29 -8.52 9.09 9.85
CA GLY A 29 -9.77 8.43 9.47
C GLY A 29 -9.86 8.05 7.98
N LEU A 30 -8.76 8.19 7.22
CA LEU A 30 -8.72 7.75 5.83
C LEU A 30 -8.42 6.26 5.72
N PRO A 31 -9.23 5.47 5.00
CA PRO A 31 -8.89 4.08 4.72
C PRO A 31 -7.65 4.02 3.81
N VAL A 32 -6.70 3.16 4.20
CA VAL A 32 -5.46 2.94 3.46
C VAL A 32 -5.48 1.55 2.85
N VAL A 33 -5.44 1.47 1.52
CA VAL A 33 -5.28 0.23 0.78
C VAL A 33 -3.82 0.07 0.40
N VAL A 34 -3.24 -1.10 0.67
CA VAL A 34 -1.86 -1.41 0.25
C VAL A 34 -1.91 -2.44 -0.86
N ALA A 35 -1.40 -2.08 -2.02
CA ALA A 35 -1.26 -2.96 -3.17
C ALA A 35 0.23 -3.23 -3.43
N PHE A 36 0.63 -4.50 -3.44
CA PHE A 36 2.04 -4.88 -3.62
C PHE A 36 2.18 -6.04 -4.60
N GLY A 37 3.23 -6.01 -5.42
CA GLY A 37 3.51 -7.01 -6.46
C GLY A 37 4.50 -8.08 -6.00
N VAL A 38 5.61 -8.20 -6.72
CA VAL A 38 6.71 -9.12 -6.39
C VAL A 38 7.34 -8.73 -5.04
N GLY A 39 7.84 -9.73 -4.32
CA GLY A 39 8.49 -9.55 -3.02
C GLY A 39 7.52 -9.71 -1.83
N SER A 40 7.86 -9.03 -0.74
CA SER A 40 7.15 -9.08 0.53
C SER A 40 6.48 -7.74 0.87
N LEU A 41 5.52 -7.80 1.77
CA LEU A 41 4.92 -6.64 2.42
C LEU A 41 5.56 -6.45 3.79
N ALA A 42 6.10 -5.27 4.06
CA ALA A 42 6.56 -4.88 5.38
C ALA A 42 5.43 -5.01 6.41
N ARG A 43 5.71 -5.66 7.53
CA ARG A 43 4.71 -6.02 8.55
C ARG A 43 3.98 -4.80 9.08
N GLU A 44 4.72 -3.72 9.33
CA GLU A 44 4.21 -2.45 9.84
C GLU A 44 3.29 -1.73 8.87
N LEU A 45 3.55 -1.86 7.56
CA LEU A 45 2.69 -1.28 6.53
C LEU A 45 1.42 -2.13 6.38
N GLY A 46 1.53 -3.45 6.44
CA GLY A 46 0.37 -4.35 6.43
C GLY A 46 -0.54 -4.19 7.64
N ALA A 47 0.03 -3.90 8.82
CA ALA A 47 -0.73 -3.75 10.06
C ALA A 47 -1.64 -2.52 10.10
N VAL A 48 -1.35 -1.48 9.30
CA VAL A 48 -2.16 -0.25 9.24
C VAL A 48 -3.12 -0.24 8.04
N ALA A 49 -2.93 -1.14 7.07
CA ALA A 49 -3.78 -1.23 5.90
C ALA A 49 -5.20 -1.67 6.27
N SER A 50 -6.20 -0.95 5.76
CA SER A 50 -7.60 -1.36 5.81
C SER A 50 -7.90 -2.52 4.85
N LEU A 51 -7.12 -2.62 3.77
CA LEU A 51 -7.17 -3.72 2.81
C LEU A 51 -5.78 -3.94 2.20
N VAL A 52 -5.40 -5.20 2.04
CA VAL A 52 -4.16 -5.60 1.38
C VAL A 52 -4.49 -6.34 0.09
N LEU A 53 -3.94 -5.87 -1.03
CA LEU A 53 -4.10 -6.45 -2.36
C LEU A 53 -2.76 -6.96 -2.87
N ARG A 54 -2.72 -8.23 -3.28
CA ARG A 54 -1.59 -8.78 -4.03
C ARG A 54 -1.80 -8.51 -5.52
N ILE A 55 -0.90 -7.74 -6.12
CA ILE A 55 -0.86 -7.57 -7.58
C ILE A 55 -0.21 -8.83 -8.14
N LEU A 56 -0.99 -9.58 -8.92
CA LEU A 56 -0.51 -10.74 -9.64
C LEU A 56 -0.09 -10.30 -11.04
N ASP A 57 1.11 -10.67 -11.45
CA ASP A 57 1.51 -10.46 -12.83
C ASP A 57 0.66 -11.33 -13.75
N PRO A 58 0.20 -10.79 -14.90
CA PRO A 58 -0.39 -11.62 -15.93
C PRO A 58 0.61 -12.71 -16.35
N PRO A 59 0.16 -13.95 -16.62
CA PRO A 59 1.02 -15.00 -17.13
C PRO A 59 1.82 -14.50 -18.35
N GLY A 60 3.14 -14.63 -18.31
CA GLY A 60 4.04 -14.24 -19.40
C GLY A 60 4.64 -12.83 -19.31
N THR A 61 4.30 -12.04 -18.29
CA THR A 61 4.94 -10.74 -18.05
C THR A 61 6.34 -10.96 -17.47
N ARG A 62 7.39 -10.81 -18.29
CA ARG A 62 8.77 -10.78 -17.78
C ARG A 62 9.02 -9.42 -17.15
N HIS A 63 9.19 -9.38 -15.83
CA HIS A 63 9.89 -8.27 -15.22
C HIS A 63 11.36 -8.32 -15.67
N LEU A 64 11.79 -7.31 -16.42
CA LEU A 64 13.20 -7.05 -16.63
C LEU A 64 13.77 -6.75 -15.24
N ALA A 65 14.47 -7.72 -14.65
CA ALA A 65 15.25 -7.48 -13.45
C ALA A 65 16.27 -6.39 -13.78
N ALA A 66 16.14 -5.25 -13.11
CA ALA A 66 17.13 -4.18 -13.14
C ALA A 66 18.35 -4.57 -12.29
#